data_AF-A0A940S7Q8-F1
#
_entry.id   AF-A0A940S7Q8-F1
#
_cell.length_a   1.000
_cell.length_b   1.000
_cell.length_c   1.000
_cell.angle_alpha   90.00
_cell.angle_beta   90.00
_cell.angle_gamma   90.00
#
_symmetry.space_group_name_H-M   'P 1'
#
loop_
_entity.id
_entity.type
_entity.pdbx_description
1 polymer ?
#
loop_
_entity_poly.entity_id
_entity_poly.type
_entity_poly.pdbx_seq_one_letter_code
_entity_poly.pdbx_strand_id
1 'polypeptide(L)'
;MAAMIARALAHHPGAPHRAALDCASAPGLALDALRQGWRLLVLDPAHPAFPAVRAAAEEVGAALLPEPPEALDLSRLDLGKPGGLAILARHLGVSVTEL
;
A
#
# COMPACT_ATOMS: atom_id res chain seq x y z
N MET A 1 6.22 12.32 2.99
CA MET A 1 6.60 11.17 2.16
C MET A 1 6.86 9.98 3.07
N ALA A 2 6.38 8.78 2.75
CA ALA A 2 6.59 7.59 3.58
C ALA A 2 8.08 7.20 3.66
N ALA A 3 8.57 6.84 4.85
CA ALA A 3 9.99 6.57 5.11
C ALA A 3 10.55 5.43 4.22
N MET A 4 9.74 4.40 3.95
CA MET A 4 10.14 3.28 3.08
C MET A 4 10.42 3.74 1.63
N ILE A 5 9.60 4.65 1.10
CA ILE A 5 9.78 5.21 -0.25
C ILE A 5 11.04 6.08 -0.29
N ALA A 6 11.25 6.92 0.74
CA ALA A 6 12.46 7.73 0.85
C ALA A 6 13.73 6.86 0.87
N ARG A 7 13.71 5.73 1.60
CA ARG A 7 14.81 4.77 1.61
C ARG A 7 15.01 4.11 0.26
N ALA A 8 13.93 3.66 -0.40
CA ALA A 8 14.02 3.05 -1.72
C ALA A 8 14.64 4.02 -2.76
N LEU A 9 14.26 5.29 -2.72
CA LEU A 9 14.83 6.33 -3.59
C LEU A 9 16.32 6.56 -3.35
N ALA A 10 16.77 6.48 -2.10
CA ALA A 10 18.20 6.62 -1.78
C ALA A 10 19.05 5.48 -2.38
N HIS A 11 18.51 4.27 -2.45
CA HIS A 11 19.19 3.11 -3.03
C HIS A 11 18.99 2.97 -4.54
N HIS A 12 17.89 3.50 -5.08
CA HIS A 12 17.56 3.45 -6.51
C HIS A 12 17.19 4.85 -7.04
N PRO A 13 18.16 5.77 -7.16
CA PRO A 13 17.90 7.12 -7.66
C PRO A 13 17.32 7.07 -9.07
N GLY A 14 16.27 7.85 -9.33
CA GLY A 14 15.65 7.96 -10.65
C GLY A 14 14.71 6.82 -11.03
N ALA A 15 14.53 5.80 -10.17
CA ALA A 15 13.53 4.78 -10.39
C ALA A 15 12.12 5.40 -10.34
N PRO A 16 11.30 5.25 -11.40
CA PRO A 16 9.93 5.74 -11.39
C PRO A 16 9.14 4.99 -10.32
N HIS A 17 8.40 5.72 -9.49
CA HIS A 17 7.60 5.16 -8.42
C HIS A 17 6.33 5.98 -8.21
N ARG A 18 5.31 5.35 -7.64
CA ARG A 18 4.11 6.02 -7.12
C ARG A 18 3.79 5.44 -5.76
N ALA A 19 3.51 6.31 -4.80
CA ALA A 19 3.05 5.90 -3.48
C ALA A 19 1.55 5.56 -3.56
N ALA A 20 1.19 4.34 -3.17
CA ALA A 20 -0.19 3.89 -3.07
C ALA A 20 -0.48 3.36 -1.67
N LEU A 21 -1.70 3.56 -1.17
CA LEU A 21 -2.15 2.98 0.09
C LEU A 21 -3.35 2.06 -0.14
N ASP A 22 -3.20 0.79 0.21
CA ASP A 22 -4.30 -0.15 0.22
C ASP A 22 -5.11 -0.01 1.51
N CYS A 23 -6.36 0.43 1.37
CA CYS A 23 -7.28 0.65 2.49
C CYS A 23 -8.24 -0.53 2.68
N ALA A 24 -8.16 -1.59 1.86
CA ALA A 24 -9.06 -2.75 1.89
C ALA A 24 -10.54 -2.33 2.01
N SER A 25 -11.25 -2.76 3.05
CA SER A 25 -12.65 -2.39 3.33
C SER A 25 -12.80 -1.28 4.37
N ALA A 26 -11.78 -0.43 4.58
CA ALA A 26 -11.75 0.62 5.59
C ALA A 26 -11.88 2.03 4.98
N PRO A 27 -13.10 2.55 4.74
CA PRO A 27 -13.29 3.87 4.13
C PRO A 27 -12.82 5.04 5.01
N GLY A 28 -12.86 4.89 6.33
CA GLY A 28 -12.35 5.92 7.26
C GLY A 28 -10.85 6.14 7.09
N LEU A 29 -10.09 5.06 6.86
CA LEU A 29 -8.66 5.12 6.56
C LEU A 29 -8.41 5.79 5.21
N ALA A 30 -9.21 5.46 4.18
CA ALA A 30 -9.08 6.09 2.87
C ALA A 30 -9.30 7.61 2.93
N LEU A 31 -10.33 8.07 3.64
CA LEU A 31 -10.59 9.50 3.82
C LEU A 31 -9.48 10.21 4.60
N ASP A 32 -8.96 9.56 5.64
CA ASP A 32 -7.83 10.09 6.40
C ASP A 32 -6.56 10.19 5.53
N ALA A 33 -6.29 9.17 4.71
CA ALA A 33 -5.18 9.18 3.77
C ALA A 33 -5.29 10.31 2.74
N LEU A 34 -6.48 10.59 2.21
CA LEU A 34 -6.70 11.74 1.32
C LEU A 34 -6.32 13.06 2.01
N ARG A 35 -6.72 13.25 3.28
CA ARG A 35 -6.36 14.43 4.09
C ARG A 35 -4.86 14.54 4.34
N GLN A 36 -4.20 13.41 4.53
CA GLN A 36 -2.73 13.35 4.68
C GLN A 36 -1.97 13.57 3.36
N GLY A 37 -2.66 13.72 2.23
CA GLY A 37 -2.03 14.04 0.95
C GLY A 37 -1.77 12.84 0.03
N TRP A 38 -2.27 11.65 0.36
CA TRP A 38 -2.17 10.49 -0.55
C TRP A 38 -3.01 10.73 -1.82
N ARG A 39 -2.50 10.26 -2.96
CA ARG A 39 -3.12 10.48 -4.30
C ARG A 39 -3.36 9.21 -5.11
N LEU A 40 -3.04 8.06 -4.53
CA LEU A 40 -3.36 6.76 -5.10
C LEU A 40 -3.78 5.86 -3.94
N LEU A 41 -5.03 5.44 -3.95
CA LEU A 41 -5.63 4.61 -2.91
C LEU A 41 -6.27 3.38 -3.54
N VAL A 42 -6.42 2.32 -2.75
CA VAL A 42 -7.24 1.16 -3.09
C VAL A 42 -8.34 1.04 -2.04
N LEU A 43 -9.57 0.78 -2.47
CA LEU A 43 -10.69 0.48 -1.57
C LEU A 43 -11.59 -0.56 -2.23
N ASP A 44 -12.11 -1.49 -1.44
CA ASP A 44 -13.04 -2.50 -1.91
C ASP A 44 -14.34 -1.86 -2.47
N PRO A 45 -14.68 -2.05 -3.76
CA PRO A 45 -15.87 -1.51 -4.38
C PRO A 45 -17.17 -2.09 -3.84
N ALA A 46 -17.13 -3.24 -3.15
CA ALA A 46 -18.30 -3.81 -2.49
C ALA A 46 -18.71 -3.01 -1.23
N HIS A 47 -17.83 -2.17 -0.68
CA HIS A 47 -18.13 -1.40 0.51
C HIS A 47 -19.15 -0.27 0.20
N PRO A 48 -20.25 -0.11 0.97
CA PRO A 48 -21.30 0.88 0.68
C PRO A 48 -20.82 2.33 0.58
N ALA A 49 -19.74 2.66 1.29
CA ALA A 49 -19.11 3.99 1.27
C ALA A 49 -18.22 4.24 0.03
N PHE A 50 -17.95 3.25 -0.83
CA PHE A 50 -17.05 3.39 -1.97
C PHE A 50 -17.40 4.58 -2.89
N PRO A 51 -18.68 4.81 -3.28
CA PRO A 51 -19.03 5.97 -4.12
C PRO A 51 -18.69 7.31 -3.47
N ALA A 52 -18.87 7.43 -2.15
CA ALA A 52 -18.55 8.65 -1.41
C ALA A 52 -17.04 8.89 -1.33
N VAL A 53 -16.24 7.84 -1.10
CA VAL A 53 -14.77 7.93 -1.11
C VAL A 53 -14.25 8.25 -2.51
N ARG A 54 -14.85 7.66 -3.56
CA ARG A 54 -14.50 7.98 -4.96
C ARG A 54 -14.73 9.46 -5.27
N ALA A 55 -15.88 10.01 -4.88
CA ALA A 55 -16.16 11.44 -5.07
C ALA A 55 -15.13 12.32 -4.32
N ALA A 56 -14.82 12.01 -3.06
CA ALA A 56 -13.80 12.74 -2.30
C ALA A 56 -12.40 12.63 -2.93
N ALA A 57 -12.06 11.48 -3.53
CA ALA A 57 -10.80 11.30 -4.25
C ALA A 57 -10.75 12.18 -5.51
N GLU A 58 -11.82 12.20 -6.31
CA GLU A 58 -11.95 13.05 -7.50
C GLU A 58 -11.79 14.54 -7.16
N GLU A 59 -12.42 15.01 -6.08
CA GLU A 59 -12.33 16.40 -5.62
C GLU A 59 -10.89 16.86 -5.33
N VAL A 60 -10.01 15.95 -4.89
CA VAL A 60 -8.61 16.26 -4.55
C VAL A 60 -7.60 15.77 -5.59
N GLY A 61 -8.08 15.31 -6.75
CA GLY A 61 -7.23 14.78 -7.83
C GLY A 61 -6.50 13.49 -7.47
N ALA A 62 -7.06 12.67 -6.57
CA ALA A 62 -6.56 11.34 -6.25
C ALA A 62 -7.22 10.28 -7.13
N ALA A 63 -6.50 9.19 -7.38
CA ALA A 63 -7.05 7.99 -8.00
C ALA A 63 -7.46 6.97 -6.92
N LEU A 64 -8.67 6.43 -7.05
CA LEU A 64 -9.15 5.31 -6.24
C LEU A 64 -9.24 4.06 -7.12
N LEU A 65 -8.43 3.06 -6.84
CA LEU A 65 -8.44 1.77 -7.52
C LEU A 65 -9.43 0.82 -6.83
N PRO A 66 -10.18 0.00 -7.59
CA PRO A 66 -11.09 -1.00 -7.03
C PRO A 66 -10.37 -2.27 -6.56
N GLU A 67 -9.11 -2.45 -6.96
CA GLU A 67 -8.30 -3.63 -6.63
C GLU A 67 -6.84 -3.21 -6.46
N PRO A 68 -6.08 -3.82 -5.54
CA PRO A 68 -4.67 -3.53 -5.43
C PRO A 68 -3.90 -3.98 -6.68
N PRO A 69 -2.95 -3.19 -7.19
CA PRO A 69 -2.03 -3.68 -8.21
C PRO A 69 -1.21 -4.85 -7.66
N GLU A 70 -0.73 -5.72 -8.55
CA GLU A 70 0.05 -6.93 -8.17
C GLU A 70 1.24 -6.62 -7.23
N ALA A 71 1.87 -5.46 -7.38
CA ALA A 71 2.97 -5.03 -6.51
C ALA A 71 2.57 -4.79 -5.04
N LEU A 72 1.26 -4.64 -4.74
CA LEU A 72 0.71 -4.52 -3.40
C LEU A 72 0.02 -5.80 -2.92
N ASP A 73 -0.07 -6.84 -3.76
CA ASP A 73 -0.63 -8.13 -3.37
C ASP A 73 0.35 -8.89 -2.46
N LEU A 74 0.13 -8.76 -1.16
CA LEU A 74 0.89 -9.49 -0.14
C LEU A 74 0.35 -10.90 0.13
N SER A 75 -0.74 -11.34 -0.52
CA SER A 75 -1.31 -12.67 -0.31
C SER A 75 -0.35 -13.80 -0.71
N ARG A 76 0.61 -13.48 -1.59
CA ARG A 76 1.68 -14.40 -2.02
C ARG A 76 2.77 -14.58 -0.96
N LEU A 77 2.80 -13.74 0.08
CA LEU A 77 3.73 -13.86 1.19
C LEU A 77 3.15 -14.76 2.29
N ASP A 78 3.39 -16.06 2.17
CA ASP A 78 2.97 -17.05 3.17
C ASP A 78 3.99 -17.13 4.32
N LEU A 79 3.73 -16.38 5.40
CA LEU A 79 4.55 -16.37 6.60
C LEU A 79 4.47 -17.67 7.41
N GLY A 80 3.54 -18.58 7.11
CA GLY A 80 3.49 -19.92 7.70
C GLY A 80 4.52 -20.88 7.08
N LYS A 81 5.16 -20.49 5.96
CA LYS A 81 6.19 -21.28 5.28
C LYS A 81 7.59 -20.68 5.51
N PRO A 82 8.64 -21.53 5.61
CA PRO A 82 10.01 -21.06 5.73
C PRO A 82 10.44 -20.08 4.63
N GLY A 83 9.91 -20.24 3.40
CA GLY A 83 10.20 -19.36 2.28
C GLY A 83 9.64 -17.94 2.46
N GLY A 84 8.43 -17.78 3.01
CA GLY A 84 7.86 -16.46 3.26
C GLY A 84 8.57 -15.75 4.41
N LEU A 85 8.91 -16.48 5.48
CA LEU A 85 9.73 -15.95 6.57
C LEU A 85 11.11 -15.50 6.07
N ALA A 86 11.75 -16.26 5.16
CA ALA A 86 13.04 -15.86 4.58
C ALA A 86 12.96 -14.57 3.76
N ILE A 87 11.86 -14.36 3.02
CA ILE A 87 11.62 -13.11 2.29
C ILE A 87 11.48 -11.94 3.25
N LEU A 88 10.73 -12.11 4.35
CA LEU A 88 10.56 -11.09 5.39
C LEU A 88 11.88 -10.78 6.10
N ALA A 89 12.61 -11.81 6.53
CA ALA A 89 13.89 -11.71 7.23
C ALA A 89 14.91 -10.88 6.41
N ARG A 90 15.03 -11.19 5.11
CA ARG A 90 15.86 -10.44 4.16
C ARG A 90 15.47 -8.96 4.09
N HIS A 91 14.18 -8.65 4.13
CA HIS A 91 13.71 -7.27 4.03
C HIS A 91 13.96 -6.47 5.32
N LEU A 92 13.82 -7.12 6.47
CA LEU A 92 14.09 -6.54 7.79
C LEU A 92 15.58 -6.47 8.12
N GLY A 93 16.43 -7.19 7.37
CA GLY A 93 17.86 -7.28 7.64
C GLY A 93 18.20 -8.17 8.83
N VAL A 94 17.36 -9.15 9.13
CA VAL A 94 17.53 -10.13 10.22
C VAL A 94 17.54 -11.56 9.66
N SER A 95 17.89 -12.55 10.46
CA SER A 95 17.78 -13.97 10.10
C SER A 95 16.38 -14.53 10.39
N VAL A 96 16.02 -15.64 9.74
CA VAL A 96 14.73 -16.32 9.97
C VAL A 96 14.61 -16.85 11.40
N THR A 97 15.73 -17.15 12.06
CA THR A 97 15.75 -17.62 13.45
C THR A 97 15.46 -16.50 14.45
N GLU A 98 15.54 -15.23 14.02
CA GLU A 98 15.23 -14.04 14.83
C GLU A 98 13.78 -13.54 14.62
N LEU A 99 12.99 -14.21 13.77
CA LEU A 99 11.56 -13.94 13.51
C LEU A 99 10.65 -14.91 14.27
#